data_AF-A0A0A7LCT5-F1
#
_entry.id   AF-A0A0A7LCT5-F1
#
_cell.length_a   1.000
_cell.length_b   1.000
_cell.length_c   1.000
_cell.angle_alpha   90.00
_cell.angle_beta   90.00
_cell.angle_gamma   90.00
#
_symmetry.space_group_name_H-M   'P 1'
#
loop_
_entity.id
_entity.type
_entity.pdbx_description
1 polymer ?
#
loop_
_entity_poly.entity_id
_entity_poly.type
_entity_poly.pdbx_seq_one_letter_code
_entity_poly.pdbx_strand_id
1 'polypeptide(L)'
;MSEDVRGTIEKEKSHLYDAIVDDVNSPFYKHSKTDVFVAAAAIGYYYKKSVTLATPKQDLFVLSTLSRDEKGRLWIMKAIALSMGGLEVLKDMKEIVKICEGYANYGIDWLYKLHDDEVDISAALSEIMGDILSEANL
;
A
#
# COMPACT_ATOMS: atom_id res chain seq x y z
N MET A 1 -17.84 -22.24 4.45
CA MET A 1 -16.67 -21.75 3.69
C MET A 1 -16.45 -20.32 4.10
N SER A 2 -15.33 -19.98 4.75
CA SER A 2 -14.99 -18.58 5.00
C SER A 2 -14.73 -17.91 3.65
N GLU A 3 -15.33 -16.75 3.41
CA GLU A 3 -15.06 -15.95 2.22
C GLU A 3 -13.56 -15.59 2.19
N ASP A 4 -12.91 -15.80 1.05
CA ASP A 4 -11.48 -15.50 0.93
C ASP A 4 -11.27 -13.98 0.92
N VAL A 5 -10.28 -13.49 1.67
CA VAL A 5 -10.05 -12.06 1.82
C VAL A 5 -9.27 -11.56 0.61
N ARG A 6 -9.77 -10.51 -0.05
CA ARG A 6 -9.19 -9.94 -1.27
C ARG A 6 -8.79 -8.50 -1.04
N GLY A 7 -7.61 -8.13 -1.52
CA GLY A 7 -7.23 -6.73 -1.67
C GLY A 7 -7.69 -6.24 -3.04
N THR A 8 -8.49 -5.18 -3.07
CA THR A 8 -9.01 -4.61 -4.31
C THR A 8 -8.38 -3.25 -4.60
N ILE A 9 -8.36 -2.91 -5.89
CA ILE A 9 -7.94 -1.60 -6.40
C ILE A 9 -8.95 -1.07 -7.41
N GLU A 10 -8.90 0.23 -7.67
CA GLU A 10 -9.60 0.81 -8.82
C GLU A 10 -9.05 0.21 -10.10
N LYS A 11 -9.95 -0.24 -10.97
CA LYS A 11 -9.55 -0.94 -12.20
C LYS A 11 -8.66 -0.04 -13.07
N GLU A 12 -8.99 1.23 -13.13
CA GLU A 12 -8.23 2.23 -13.90
C GLU A 12 -6.81 2.42 -13.36
N LYS A 13 -6.54 2.20 -12.07
CA LYS A 13 -5.21 2.36 -11.48
C LYS A 13 -4.32 1.12 -11.56
N SER A 14 -4.80 0.01 -12.11
CA SER A 14 -3.99 -1.22 -12.19
C SER A 14 -2.71 -1.05 -12.99
N HIS A 15 -2.74 -0.27 -14.06
CA HIS A 15 -1.55 -0.02 -14.88
C HIS A 15 -0.45 0.69 -14.10
N LEU A 16 -0.78 1.45 -13.04
CA LEU A 16 0.21 2.09 -12.16
C LEU A 16 1.03 1.04 -11.41
N TYR A 17 0.36 -0.02 -10.93
CA TYR A 17 1.04 -1.14 -10.28
C TYR A 17 1.93 -1.91 -11.26
N ASP A 18 1.46 -2.14 -12.48
CA ASP A 18 2.26 -2.78 -13.55
C ASP A 18 3.53 -1.97 -13.85
N ALA A 19 3.38 -0.67 -14.12
CA ALA A 19 4.50 0.21 -14.42
C ALA A 19 5.59 0.19 -13.32
N ILE A 20 5.17 0.29 -12.05
CA ILE A 20 6.08 0.34 -10.91
C ILE A 20 6.84 -0.98 -10.71
N VAL A 21 6.25 -2.16 -10.98
CA VAL A 21 6.97 -3.44 -10.79
C VAL A 21 7.83 -3.85 -11.98
N ASP A 22 7.50 -3.33 -13.17
CA ASP A 22 8.15 -3.70 -14.43
C ASP A 22 9.28 -2.74 -14.85
N ASP A 23 9.35 -1.52 -14.30
CA ASP A 23 10.46 -0.59 -14.56
C ASP A 23 11.72 -0.97 -13.76
N VAL A 24 12.85 -1.12 -14.46
CA VAL A 24 14.17 -1.42 -13.89
C VAL A 24 14.70 -0.34 -12.95
N ASN A 25 14.24 0.91 -13.11
CA ASN A 25 14.64 2.04 -12.27
C ASN A 25 13.74 2.19 -11.03
N SER A 26 12.65 1.44 -10.95
CA SER A 26 11.75 1.47 -9.80
C SER A 26 12.38 0.79 -8.58
N PRO A 27 12.19 1.33 -7.36
CA PRO A 27 12.57 0.65 -6.13
C PRO A 27 11.76 -0.64 -5.89
N PHE A 28 10.69 -0.86 -6.66
CA PHE A 28 9.86 -2.05 -6.64
C PHE A 28 10.09 -2.95 -7.85
N TYR A 29 11.17 -2.77 -8.62
CA TYR A 29 11.47 -3.64 -9.75
C TYR A 29 11.53 -5.10 -9.32
N LYS A 30 10.73 -5.96 -9.98
CA LYS A 30 10.56 -7.39 -9.67
C LYS A 30 9.97 -7.71 -8.28
N HIS A 31 9.48 -6.71 -7.57
CA HIS A 31 8.67 -6.93 -6.37
C HIS A 31 7.23 -7.29 -6.76
N SER A 32 6.48 -7.84 -5.80
CA SER A 32 5.07 -8.18 -6.04
C SER A 32 4.21 -6.91 -6.05
N LYS A 33 3.08 -6.93 -6.76
CA LYS A 33 2.08 -5.86 -6.65
C LYS A 33 1.51 -5.74 -5.22
N THR A 34 1.54 -6.83 -4.44
CA THR A 34 1.20 -6.81 -3.02
C THR A 34 2.19 -5.95 -2.22
N ASP A 35 3.49 -6.00 -2.55
CA ASP A 35 4.52 -5.17 -1.92
C ASP A 35 4.25 -3.68 -2.22
N VAL A 36 3.95 -3.36 -3.48
CA VAL A 36 3.57 -2.00 -3.91
C VAL A 36 2.32 -1.53 -3.19
N PHE A 37 1.30 -2.39 -3.07
CA PHE A 37 0.07 -2.08 -2.34
C PHE A 37 0.32 -1.74 -0.87
N VAL A 38 1.16 -2.53 -0.19
CA VAL A 38 1.49 -2.29 1.22
C VAL A 38 2.27 -0.98 1.38
N ALA A 39 3.21 -0.70 0.48
CA ALA A 39 3.93 0.58 0.47
C ALA A 39 3.00 1.77 0.21
N ALA A 40 2.12 1.65 -0.79
CA ALA A 40 1.11 2.66 -1.10
C ALA A 40 0.20 2.92 0.12
N ALA A 41 -0.25 1.87 0.81
CA ALA A 41 -1.05 2.01 2.02
C ALA A 41 -0.29 2.78 3.12
N ALA A 42 0.99 2.48 3.31
CA ALA A 42 1.83 3.20 4.29
C ALA A 42 1.98 4.69 3.93
N ILE A 43 2.17 5.00 2.65
CA ILE A 43 2.27 6.39 2.14
C ILE A 43 0.96 7.15 2.34
N GLY A 44 -0.18 6.54 1.98
CA GLY A 44 -1.49 7.15 2.23
C GLY A 44 -1.72 7.39 3.72
N TYR A 45 -1.32 6.45 4.58
CA TYR A 45 -1.43 6.58 6.03
C TYR A 45 -0.51 7.69 6.59
N TYR A 46 0.72 7.83 6.08
CA TYR A 46 1.65 8.90 6.44
C TYR A 46 1.02 10.27 6.18
N TYR A 47 0.51 10.49 4.96
CA TYR A 47 -0.15 11.74 4.58
C TYR A 47 -1.58 11.92 5.17
N LYS A 48 -2.07 10.94 5.94
CA LYS A 48 -3.45 10.92 6.48
C LYS A 48 -4.51 11.06 5.38
N LYS A 49 -4.26 10.49 4.20
CA LYS A 49 -5.14 10.53 3.03
C LYS A 49 -5.65 9.13 2.69
N SER A 50 -6.95 8.90 2.95
CA SER A 50 -7.66 7.71 2.50
C SER A 50 -8.72 8.11 1.47
N VAL A 51 -8.66 7.51 0.29
CA VAL A 51 -9.56 7.79 -0.84
C VAL A 51 -10.40 6.54 -1.12
N THR A 52 -11.72 6.68 -1.04
CA THR A 52 -12.63 5.56 -1.33
C THR A 52 -12.46 5.10 -2.77
N LEU A 53 -12.38 3.79 -2.97
CA LEU A 53 -12.23 3.20 -4.29
C LEU A 53 -13.47 3.44 -5.15
N ALA A 54 -13.28 4.09 -6.29
CA ALA A 54 -14.25 4.22 -7.35
C ALA A 54 -14.55 2.86 -8.02
N THR A 55 -15.69 2.80 -8.70
CA THR A 55 -16.06 1.65 -9.54
C THR A 55 -15.69 1.92 -11.01
N PRO A 56 -15.20 0.93 -11.77
CA PRO A 56 -15.10 -0.50 -11.41
C PRO A 56 -13.85 -0.83 -10.57
N LYS A 57 -13.98 -1.84 -9.71
CA LYS A 57 -12.88 -2.40 -8.90
C LYS A 57 -12.36 -3.70 -9.53
N GLN A 58 -11.11 -4.04 -9.23
CA GLN A 58 -10.56 -5.36 -9.53
C GLN A 58 -9.76 -5.91 -8.35
N ASP A 59 -9.65 -7.23 -8.28
CA ASP A 59 -8.81 -7.89 -7.29
C ASP A 59 -7.33 -7.74 -7.67
N LEU A 60 -6.52 -7.33 -6.69
CA LEU A 60 -5.07 -7.26 -6.83
C LEU A 60 -4.40 -8.55 -6.30
N PHE A 61 -4.89 -9.05 -5.17
CA PHE A 61 -4.40 -10.28 -4.56
C PHE A 61 -5.49 -10.96 -3.74
N VAL A 62 -5.28 -12.25 -3.49
CA VAL A 62 -6.10 -13.06 -2.59
C VAL A 62 -5.23 -13.49 -1.41
N LEU A 63 -5.67 -13.22 -0.18
CA LEU A 63 -4.85 -13.39 1.02
C LEU A 63 -4.39 -14.84 1.23
N SER A 64 -5.26 -15.80 0.90
CA SER A 64 -4.94 -17.23 1.02
C SER A 64 -3.77 -17.66 0.12
N THR A 65 -3.64 -17.02 -1.06
CA THR A 65 -2.65 -17.37 -2.10
C THR A 65 -1.30 -16.69 -1.89
N LEU A 66 -1.19 -15.75 -0.95
CA LEU A 66 0.07 -15.09 -0.64
C LEU A 66 1.10 -16.09 -0.11
N SER A 67 2.34 -15.96 -0.60
CA SER A 67 3.50 -16.68 -0.09
C SER A 67 3.76 -16.35 1.39
N ARG A 68 4.61 -17.15 2.03
CA ARG A 68 5.00 -16.90 3.43
C ARG A 68 5.63 -15.51 3.61
N ASP A 69 6.46 -15.10 2.65
CA ASP A 69 7.16 -13.83 2.70
C ASP A 69 6.21 -12.66 2.49
N GLU A 70 5.26 -12.76 1.55
CA GLU A 70 4.21 -11.75 1.35
C GLU A 70 3.31 -11.62 2.58
N LYS A 71 2.97 -12.74 3.23
CA LYS A 71 2.22 -12.73 4.49
C LYS A 71 2.98 -12.02 5.62
N GLY A 72 4.31 -12.03 5.59
CA GLY A 72 5.15 -11.25 6.50
C GLY A 72 4.90 -9.74 6.43
N ARG A 73 4.50 -9.21 5.27
CA ARG A 73 4.26 -7.78 5.05
C ARG A 73 2.91 -7.31 5.58
N LEU A 74 1.99 -8.23 5.86
CA LEU A 74 0.67 -7.94 6.45
C LEU A 74 0.76 -7.28 7.83
N TRP A 75 1.90 -7.39 8.53
CA TRP A 75 2.11 -6.67 9.79
C TRP A 75 2.04 -5.15 9.62
N ILE A 76 2.45 -4.61 8.47
CA ILE A 76 2.33 -3.17 8.15
C ILE A 76 0.85 -2.79 8.01
N MET A 77 0.08 -3.58 7.26
CA MET A 77 -1.36 -3.38 7.12
C MET A 77 -2.09 -3.43 8.47
N LYS A 78 -1.73 -4.41 9.31
CA LYS A 78 -2.26 -4.52 10.67
C LYS A 78 -1.90 -3.32 11.53
N ALA A 79 -0.69 -2.79 11.43
CA ALA A 79 -0.27 -1.60 12.19
C ALA A 79 -1.07 -0.36 11.77
N ILE A 80 -1.27 -0.16 10.46
CA ILE A 80 -2.14 0.91 9.93
C ILE A 80 -3.56 0.74 10.47
N ALA A 81 -4.15 -0.45 10.34
CA ALA A 81 -5.51 -0.72 10.77
C ALA A 81 -5.71 -0.56 12.29
N LEU A 82 -4.74 -1.03 13.09
CA LEU A 82 -4.70 -0.86 14.54
C LEU A 82 -4.74 0.61 14.94
N SER A 83 -3.99 1.47 14.23
CA SER A 83 -3.98 2.91 14.51
C SER A 83 -5.31 3.61 14.24
N MET A 84 -6.17 3.01 13.40
CA MET A 84 -7.43 3.60 12.98
C MET A 84 -8.65 3.09 13.75
N GLY A 85 -8.68 1.81 14.12
CA GLY A 85 -9.84 1.20 14.80
C GLY A 85 -9.51 0.44 16.07
N GLY A 86 -8.26 0.51 16.56
CA GLY A 86 -7.84 -0.13 17.80
C GLY A 86 -7.74 -1.66 17.69
N LEU A 87 -7.59 -2.32 18.85
CA LEU A 87 -7.29 -3.75 18.93
C LEU A 87 -8.36 -4.65 18.31
N GLU A 88 -9.62 -4.21 18.30
CA GLU A 88 -10.74 -5.00 17.80
C GLU A 88 -10.64 -5.29 16.30
N VAL A 89 -10.09 -4.34 15.52
CA VAL A 89 -9.89 -4.49 14.07
C VAL A 89 -8.97 -5.67 13.73
N LEU A 90 -8.07 -6.07 14.64
CA LEU A 90 -7.17 -7.20 14.41
C LEU A 90 -7.89 -8.56 14.34
N LYS A 91 -9.16 -8.61 14.76
CA LYS A 91 -10.01 -9.81 14.68
C LYS A 91 -10.62 -10.01 13.29
N ASP A 92 -10.67 -8.96 12.46
CA ASP A 92 -11.26 -9.01 11.12
C ASP A 92 -10.25 -8.59 10.04
N MET A 93 -9.71 -9.59 9.35
CA MET A 93 -8.78 -9.35 8.24
C MET A 93 -9.43 -8.65 7.04
N LYS A 94 -10.74 -8.84 6.83
CA LYS A 94 -11.47 -8.14 5.76
C LYS A 94 -11.55 -6.65 6.06
N GLU A 95 -11.75 -6.29 7.32
CA GLU A 95 -11.70 -4.90 7.77
C GLU A 95 -10.30 -4.29 7.64
N ILE A 96 -9.25 -5.02 8.06
CA ILE A 96 -7.85 -4.58 7.88
C ILE A 96 -7.55 -4.24 6.43
N VAL A 97 -7.88 -5.15 5.50
CA VAL A 97 -7.64 -4.95 4.08
C VAL A 97 -8.43 -3.75 3.57
N LYS A 98 -9.71 -3.63 3.91
CA LYS A 98 -10.56 -2.51 3.50
C LYS A 98 -10.06 -1.15 3.97
N ILE A 99 -9.52 -1.05 5.18
CA ILE A 99 -8.88 0.18 5.67
C ILE A 99 -7.67 0.53 4.79
N CYS A 100 -6.84 -0.47 4.49
CA CYS A 100 -5.64 -0.27 3.69
C CYS A 100 -5.93 0.07 2.23
N GLU A 101 -7.02 -0.45 1.65
CA GLU A 101 -7.44 -0.15 0.27
C GLU A 101 -7.56 1.37 0.06
N GLY A 102 -8.22 2.09 0.96
CA GLY A 102 -8.41 3.53 0.82
C GLY A 102 -7.10 4.31 0.87
N TYR A 103 -6.17 3.90 1.75
CA TYR A 103 -4.84 4.51 1.81
C TYR A 103 -3.99 4.17 0.58
N ALA A 104 -4.00 2.91 0.15
CA ALA A 104 -3.29 2.46 -1.03
C ALA A 104 -3.80 3.17 -2.29
N ASN A 105 -5.10 3.47 -2.35
CA ASN A 105 -5.70 4.17 -3.47
C ASN A 105 -5.16 5.60 -3.66
N TYR A 106 -4.85 6.31 -2.57
CA TYR A 106 -4.12 7.58 -2.64
C TYR A 106 -2.63 7.35 -2.88
N GLY A 107 -2.03 6.43 -2.14
CA GLY A 107 -0.58 6.21 -2.15
C GLY A 107 -0.03 5.72 -3.48
N ILE A 108 -0.82 5.00 -4.27
CA ILE A 108 -0.39 4.54 -5.61
C ILE A 108 -0.23 5.72 -6.58
N ASP A 109 -1.11 6.72 -6.52
CA ASP A 109 -0.97 7.92 -7.36
C ASP A 109 0.28 8.71 -6.97
N TRP A 110 0.59 8.75 -5.67
CA TRP A 110 1.80 9.37 -5.16
C TRP A 110 3.06 8.62 -5.61
N LEU A 111 3.08 7.29 -5.46
CA LEU A 111 4.19 6.44 -5.88
C LEU A 111 4.43 6.53 -7.38
N TYR A 112 3.36 6.52 -8.17
CA TYR A 112 3.47 6.59 -9.62
C TYR A 112 4.03 7.94 -10.09
N LYS A 113 3.60 9.06 -9.49
CA LYS A 113 4.21 10.37 -9.79
C LYS A 113 5.69 10.40 -9.47
N LEU A 114 6.07 9.84 -8.32
CA LEU A 114 7.48 9.74 -7.94
C LEU A 114 8.29 8.91 -8.96
N HIS A 115 7.67 7.87 -9.50
CA HIS A 115 8.26 7.02 -10.53
C HIS A 115 8.35 7.72 -11.91
N ASP A 116 7.33 8.49 -12.30
CA ASP A 116 7.19 9.09 -13.64
C ASP A 116 7.99 10.40 -13.82
N ASP A 117 8.11 11.22 -12.77
CA ASP A 117 8.62 12.60 -12.88
C ASP A 117 10.16 12.72 -13.01
N GLU A 118 10.92 11.67 -13.33
CA GLU A 118 12.41 11.62 -13.23
C GLU A 118 12.92 12.13 -11.86
N VAL A 119 12.06 12.16 -10.84
CA VAL A 119 12.41 12.59 -9.50
C VAL A 119 13.38 11.57 -8.96
N ASP A 120 14.50 12.03 -8.39
CA ASP A 120 15.41 11.15 -7.67
C ASP A 120 14.66 10.51 -6.51
N ILE A 121 14.18 9.29 -6.75
CA ILE A 121 13.42 8.48 -5.81
C ILE A 121 14.20 8.34 -4.50
N SER A 122 15.53 8.27 -4.57
CA SER A 122 16.37 8.20 -3.39
C SER A 122 16.29 9.49 -2.57
N ALA A 123 16.31 10.65 -3.22
CA ALA A 123 16.18 11.94 -2.55
C ALA A 123 14.80 12.11 -1.90
N ALA A 124 13.71 11.81 -2.61
CA ALA A 124 12.35 11.92 -2.07
C ALA A 124 12.10 10.97 -0.91
N LEU A 125 12.57 9.71 -1.00
CA LEU A 125 12.49 8.77 0.12
C LEU A 125 13.36 9.23 1.30
N SER A 126 14.52 9.82 1.04
CA SER A 126 15.40 10.37 2.08
C SER A 126 14.76 11.55 2.80
N GLU A 127 14.03 12.41 2.09
CA GLU A 127 13.27 13.52 2.67
C GLU A 127 12.16 13.00 3.59
N ILE A 128 11.36 12.03 3.13
CA ILE A 128 10.32 11.40 3.96
C ILE A 128 10.93 10.71 5.19
N MET A 129 12.05 10.01 5.02
CA MET A 129 12.76 9.41 6.15
C MET A 129 13.29 10.48 7.11
N GLY A 130 13.80 11.61 6.59
CA GLY A 130 14.23 12.76 7.37
C GLY A 130 13.10 13.36 8.19
N ASP A 131 11.93 13.57 7.58
CA ASP A 131 10.73 14.07 8.24
C ASP A 131 10.31 13.13 9.38
N ILE A 132 10.20 11.82 9.11
CA ILE A 132 9.85 10.81 10.12
C ILE A 132 10.84 10.82 11.29
N LEU A 133 12.14 10.91 11.01
CA LEU A 133 13.17 10.97 12.05
C LEU A 133 13.12 12.27 12.85
N SER A 134 12.74 13.38 12.21
CA SER A 134 12.61 14.67 12.88
C SER A 134 11.36 14.74 13.79
N GLU A 135 10.25 14.13 13.36
CA GLU A 135 9.01 14.03 14.14
C GLU A 135 9.11 13.00 15.28
N ALA A 136 9.97 11.98 15.13
CA ALA A 136 10.23 10.98 16.16
C ALA A 136 11.12 11.47 17.30
N ASN A 137 11.70 12.67 17.20
CA ASN A 137 12.39 13.31 18.32
C ASN A 137 11.38 13.83 19.36
N LEU A 138 11.16 12.98 20.36
CA LEU A 138 11.07 13.36 21.77
C LEU A 138 12.28 14.22 22.19
#